data_AF-A0A0T5Z7X2-F1
#
_entry.id   AF-A0A0T5Z7X2-F1
#
_cell.length_a   1.000
_cell.length_b   1.000
_cell.length_c   1.000
_cell.angle_alpha   90.00
_cell.angle_beta   90.00
_cell.angle_gamma   90.00
#
_symmetry.space_group_name_H-M   'P 1'
#
loop_
_entity.id
_entity.type
_entity.pdbx_description
1 polymer ?
#
loop_
_entity_poly.entity_id
_entity_poly.type
_entity_poly.pdbx_seq_one_letter_code
_entity_poly.pdbx_strand_id
1 'polypeptide(L)'
;MSGRQLPRHPTQSVMVGGIRMGGAAPVVVQSMTNTDTADVAATVEQVVQLAQAGSELVRLTVNNEAAAAAIPLIREGLARRGLDVPLIGDFHFNGHRLLADHPACAEALAKYRINPGNVGSGDSKDSRFASMIETACCYHKPVRIGVNWGSLDQTLVAKMMDENARASEPLDAEDMIHEIMVTSALESARRAQELGMAADKIVLSCKMSGVQDPIA
;
A
#
# COMPACT_ATOMS: atom_id res chain seq x y z
N MET A 1 -20.46 14.81 -23.77
CA MET A 1 -21.45 14.16 -22.88
C MET A 1 -21.28 14.77 -21.50
N SER A 2 -22.28 15.48 -21.00
CA SER A 2 -22.28 16.01 -19.62
C SER A 2 -22.57 14.85 -18.68
N GLY A 3 -21.52 14.17 -18.22
CA GLY A 3 -21.65 13.12 -17.22
C GLY A 3 -22.09 13.74 -15.90
N ARG A 4 -23.19 13.25 -15.33
CA ARG A 4 -23.64 13.63 -13.97
C ARG A 4 -22.49 13.41 -12.99
N GLN A 5 -21.99 14.49 -12.41
CA GLN A 5 -20.92 14.41 -11.41
C GLN A 5 -21.49 13.74 -10.15
N LEU A 6 -21.03 12.53 -9.85
CA LEU A 6 -21.41 11.83 -8.63
C LEU A 6 -20.77 12.55 -7.42
N PRO A 7 -21.49 12.66 -6.28
CA PRO A 7 -20.91 13.22 -5.07
C PRO A 7 -19.74 12.35 -4.61
N ARG A 8 -18.64 12.98 -4.20
CA ARG A 8 -17.48 12.27 -3.66
C ARG A 8 -17.80 11.74 -2.26
N HIS A 9 -17.37 10.50 -2.00
CA HIS A 9 -17.45 9.94 -0.65
C HIS A 9 -16.57 10.78 0.31
N PRO A 10 -17.14 11.30 1.42
CA PRO A 10 -16.35 12.03 2.40
C PRO A 10 -15.30 11.13 3.03
N THR A 11 -14.03 11.51 2.88
CA THR A 11 -12.91 10.80 3.48
C THR A 11 -11.98 11.79 4.20
N GLN A 12 -11.25 11.29 5.18
CA GLN A 12 -10.07 11.99 5.70
C GLN A 12 -9.02 12.18 4.58
N SER A 13 -8.18 13.20 4.73
CA SER A 13 -7.09 13.44 3.79
C SER A 13 -5.76 12.89 4.29
N VAL A 14 -4.97 12.31 3.39
CA VAL A 14 -3.61 11.81 3.65
C VAL A 14 -2.62 12.60 2.79
N MET A 15 -1.54 13.10 3.39
CA MET A 15 -0.46 13.79 2.67
C MET A 15 0.64 12.80 2.26
N VAL A 16 0.99 12.78 0.98
CA VAL A 16 2.02 11.91 0.39
C VAL A 16 3.00 12.77 -0.42
N GLY A 17 4.19 13.05 0.12
CA GLY A 17 5.22 13.83 -0.59
C GLY A 17 4.72 15.19 -1.12
N GLY A 18 3.88 15.88 -0.36
CA GLY A 18 3.26 17.16 -0.77
C GLY A 18 1.92 17.03 -1.49
N ILE A 19 1.53 15.83 -1.93
CA ILE A 19 0.24 15.58 -2.60
C ILE A 19 -0.83 15.17 -1.59
N ARG A 20 -1.99 15.82 -1.64
CA ARG A 20 -3.14 15.48 -0.79
C ARG A 20 -4.02 14.44 -1.48
N MET A 21 -4.22 13.29 -0.83
CA MET A 21 -5.18 12.27 -1.23
C MET A 21 -6.41 12.31 -0.31
N GLY A 22 -7.62 12.11 -0.85
CA GLY A 22 -8.85 12.07 -0.05
C GLY A 22 -9.43 13.44 0.32
N GLY A 23 -10.54 13.43 1.06
CA GLY A 23 -11.36 14.61 1.31
C GLY A 23 -11.85 15.27 0.03
N ALA A 24 -11.65 16.58 -0.08
CA ALA A 24 -12.01 17.35 -1.28
C ALA A 24 -10.92 17.35 -2.37
N ALA A 25 -9.75 16.75 -2.15
CA ALA A 25 -8.67 16.76 -3.14
C ALA A 25 -9.02 15.91 -4.38
N PRO A 26 -8.59 16.30 -5.60
CA PRO A 26 -8.79 15.52 -6.82
C PRO A 26 -8.34 14.06 -6.68
N VAL A 27 -8.90 13.18 -7.53
CA VAL A 27 -8.45 11.79 -7.60
C VAL A 27 -7.03 11.77 -8.18
N VAL A 28 -6.10 11.25 -7.38
CA VAL A 28 -4.67 11.22 -7.74
C VAL A 28 -4.37 10.05 -8.66
N VAL A 29 -3.77 10.34 -9.81
CA VAL A 29 -3.30 9.33 -10.77
C VAL A 29 -1.95 8.80 -10.31
N GLN A 30 -1.80 7.47 -10.25
CA GLN A 30 -0.55 6.82 -9.85
C GLN A 30 -0.23 5.65 -10.77
N SER A 31 1.05 5.34 -10.88
CA SER A 31 1.57 4.24 -11.69
C SER A 31 2.57 3.39 -10.90
N MET A 32 3.07 2.33 -11.52
CA MET A 32 4.13 1.50 -10.96
C MET A 32 5.18 1.20 -12.02
N THR A 33 6.45 1.27 -11.65
CA THR A 33 7.56 0.84 -12.51
C THR A 33 7.52 -0.67 -12.73
N ASN A 34 8.18 -1.12 -13.79
CA ASN A 34 8.43 -2.53 -14.06
C ASN A 34 9.93 -2.85 -14.31
N THR A 35 10.81 -1.86 -14.16
CA THR A 35 12.26 -2.05 -14.14
C THR A 35 12.69 -2.78 -12.87
N ASP A 36 13.85 -3.45 -12.92
CA ASP A 36 14.54 -3.85 -11.71
C ASP A 36 14.95 -2.59 -10.94
N THR A 37 14.46 -2.44 -9.71
CA THR A 37 14.75 -1.26 -8.89
C THR A 37 16.23 -1.13 -8.56
N ALA A 38 16.99 -2.23 -8.55
CA ALA A 38 18.44 -2.17 -8.40
C ALA A 38 19.14 -1.49 -9.60
N ASP A 39 18.52 -1.49 -10.78
CA ASP A 39 18.97 -0.68 -11.92
C ASP A 39 18.48 0.77 -11.74
N VAL A 40 19.32 1.56 -11.07
CA VAL A 40 19.06 2.98 -10.78
C VAL A 40 18.80 3.77 -12.06
N ALA A 41 19.60 3.55 -13.11
CA ALA A 41 19.51 4.34 -14.34
C ALA A 41 18.21 4.08 -15.09
N ALA A 42 17.87 2.80 -15.28
CA ALA A 42 16.61 2.40 -15.93
C ALA A 42 15.40 2.86 -15.10
N THR A 43 15.46 2.71 -13.78
CA THR A 43 14.34 3.09 -12.90
C THR A 43 14.13 4.59 -12.85
N VAL A 44 15.20 5.40 -12.79
CA VAL A 44 15.09 6.87 -12.89
C VAL A 44 14.42 7.26 -14.20
N GLU A 45 14.89 6.72 -15.32
CA GLU A 45 14.34 7.03 -16.65
C GLU A 45 12.85 6.66 -16.75
N GLN A 46 12.45 5.48 -16.27
CA GLN A 46 11.04 5.10 -16.27
C GLN A 46 10.20 5.97 -15.34
N VAL A 47 10.70 6.35 -14.16
CA VAL A 47 9.98 7.27 -13.25
C VAL A 47 9.77 8.63 -13.93
N VAL A 48 10.77 9.15 -14.65
CA VAL A 48 10.63 10.38 -15.45
C VAL A 48 9.52 10.24 -16.50
N GLN A 49 9.53 9.16 -17.27
CA GLN A 49 8.52 8.90 -18.31
C GLN A 49 7.10 8.83 -17.72
N LEU A 50 6.95 8.12 -16.59
CA LEU A 50 5.66 8.00 -15.90
C LEU A 50 5.18 9.35 -15.37
N ALA A 51 6.06 10.15 -14.77
CA ALA A 51 5.73 11.49 -14.29
C ALA A 51 5.33 12.44 -15.44
N GLN A 52 6.07 12.42 -16.55
CA GLN A 52 5.77 13.20 -17.75
C GLN A 52 4.45 12.77 -18.41
N ALA A 53 4.08 11.50 -18.31
CA ALA A 53 2.78 10.99 -18.76
C ALA A 53 1.61 11.39 -17.83
N GLY A 54 1.88 12.08 -16.72
CA GLY A 54 0.88 12.58 -15.78
C GLY A 54 0.70 11.73 -14.52
N SER A 55 1.60 10.79 -14.23
CA SER A 55 1.58 10.07 -12.96
C SER A 55 2.03 10.98 -11.82
N GLU A 56 1.14 11.26 -10.88
CA GLU A 56 1.39 12.11 -9.72
C GLU A 56 2.15 11.38 -8.61
N LEU A 57 2.03 10.06 -8.52
CA LEU A 57 2.76 9.20 -7.60
C LEU A 57 3.31 7.98 -8.33
N VAL A 58 4.59 7.66 -8.13
CA VAL A 58 5.20 6.50 -8.80
C VAL A 58 5.60 5.45 -7.76
N ARG A 59 5.02 4.25 -7.89
CA ARG A 59 5.35 3.10 -7.07
C ARG A 59 6.46 2.27 -7.71
N LEU A 60 7.31 1.68 -6.89
CA LEU A 60 8.34 0.73 -7.33
C LEU A 60 8.47 -0.40 -6.32
N THR A 61 8.92 -1.56 -6.79
CA THR A 61 9.13 -2.74 -5.94
C THR A 61 10.36 -2.57 -5.06
N VAL A 62 10.27 -2.96 -3.79
CA VAL A 62 11.42 -3.02 -2.88
C VAL A 62 11.46 -4.41 -2.28
N ASN A 63 12.11 -5.33 -3.00
CA ASN A 63 12.05 -6.77 -2.78
C ASN A 63 13.37 -7.39 -2.30
N ASN A 64 14.48 -6.65 -2.36
CA ASN A 64 15.79 -7.09 -1.90
C ASN A 64 16.66 -5.91 -1.44
N GLU A 65 17.82 -6.21 -0.85
CA GLU A 65 18.75 -5.21 -0.29
C GLU A 65 19.32 -4.28 -1.37
N ALA A 66 19.59 -4.78 -2.57
CA ALA A 66 20.07 -3.96 -3.69
C ALA A 66 19.01 -2.94 -4.14
N ALA A 67 17.75 -3.35 -4.25
CA ALA A 67 16.62 -2.46 -4.53
C ALA A 67 16.44 -1.41 -3.43
N ALA A 68 16.54 -1.81 -2.16
CA ALA A 68 16.45 -0.88 -1.03
C ALA A 68 17.61 0.15 -1.06
N ALA A 69 18.84 -0.29 -1.31
CA ALA A 69 20.00 0.58 -1.45
C ALA A 69 19.90 1.53 -2.66
N ALA A 70 19.17 1.14 -3.71
CA ALA A 70 18.98 1.95 -4.91
C ALA A 70 17.99 3.11 -4.72
N ILE A 71 17.04 3.03 -3.79
CA ILE A 71 16.01 4.07 -3.55
C ILE A 71 16.59 5.48 -3.36
N PRO A 72 17.55 5.73 -2.44
CA PRO A 72 18.12 7.06 -2.28
C PRO A 72 18.84 7.55 -3.55
N LEU A 73 19.50 6.66 -4.29
CA LEU A 73 20.17 7.00 -5.55
C LEU A 73 19.16 7.36 -6.65
N ILE A 74 18.02 6.67 -6.72
CA ILE A 74 16.92 7.00 -7.62
C ILE A 74 16.35 8.37 -7.26
N ARG A 75 16.12 8.65 -5.97
CA ARG A 75 15.62 9.96 -5.51
C ARG A 75 16.59 11.08 -5.87
N GLU A 76 17.88 10.88 -5.68
CA GLU A 76 18.91 11.83 -6.08
C GLU A 76 18.95 12.04 -7.60
N GLY A 77 18.86 10.96 -8.38
CA GLY A 77 18.80 11.01 -9.84
C GLY A 77 17.62 11.83 -10.37
N LEU A 78 16.45 11.69 -9.74
CA LEU A 78 15.26 12.48 -10.06
C LEU A 78 15.42 13.96 -9.66
N ALA A 79 15.98 14.23 -8.48
CA ALA A 79 16.26 15.59 -8.05
C ALA A 79 17.24 16.31 -9.00
N ARG A 80 18.28 15.62 -9.49
CA ARG A 80 19.20 16.15 -10.51
C ARG A 80 18.53 16.47 -11.85
N ARG A 81 17.35 15.88 -12.11
CA ARG A 81 16.49 16.16 -13.27
C ARG A 81 15.42 17.22 -12.97
N GLY A 82 15.41 17.81 -11.77
CA GLY A 82 14.40 18.78 -11.35
C GLY A 82 13.02 18.16 -11.09
N LEU A 83 12.95 16.86 -10.81
CA LEU A 83 11.71 16.13 -10.56
C LEU A 83 11.60 15.72 -9.09
N ASP A 84 10.45 16.01 -8.48
CA ASP A 84 10.14 15.64 -7.10
C ASP A 84 8.89 14.76 -6.98
N VAL A 85 8.61 13.95 -8.01
CA VAL A 85 7.47 13.00 -7.96
C VAL A 85 7.62 12.05 -6.76
N PRO A 86 6.61 11.91 -5.88
CA PRO A 86 6.73 11.05 -4.69
C PRO A 86 6.90 9.56 -5.04
N LEU A 87 7.90 8.91 -4.43
CA LEU A 87 8.15 7.47 -4.58
C LEU A 87 7.41 6.66 -3.52
N ILE A 88 6.77 5.58 -3.96
CA ILE A 88 6.06 4.65 -3.09
C ILE A 88 6.77 3.30 -3.11
N GLY A 89 7.19 2.81 -1.94
CA GLY A 89 7.84 1.50 -1.82
C GLY A 89 6.80 0.38 -1.72
N ASP A 90 6.86 -0.58 -2.63
CA ASP A 90 6.03 -1.78 -2.61
C ASP A 90 6.77 -2.94 -1.96
N PHE A 91 6.45 -3.20 -0.69
CA PHE A 91 7.12 -4.20 0.12
C PHE A 91 6.32 -5.50 0.19
N HIS A 92 7.03 -6.63 0.15
CA HIS A 92 6.49 -7.99 0.25
C HIS A 92 7.41 -8.82 1.13
N PHE A 93 6.89 -9.72 1.97
CA PHE A 93 7.63 -10.73 2.77
C PHE A 93 8.72 -10.18 3.71
N ASN A 94 9.82 -9.64 3.16
CA ASN A 94 11.00 -9.13 3.85
C ASN A 94 10.96 -7.60 4.10
N GLY A 95 9.84 -6.93 3.87
CA GLY A 95 9.71 -5.46 4.01
C GLY A 95 10.17 -4.90 5.36
N HIS A 96 9.81 -5.57 6.46
CA HIS A 96 10.26 -5.23 7.82
C HIS A 96 11.78 -5.17 7.93
N ARG A 97 12.47 -6.18 7.39
CA ARG A 97 13.94 -6.27 7.38
C ARG A 97 14.57 -5.21 6.49
N LEU A 98 14.04 -5.03 5.27
CA LEU A 98 14.58 -4.02 4.34
C LEU A 98 14.45 -2.59 4.89
N LEU A 99 13.34 -2.28 5.56
CA LEU A 99 13.14 -0.97 6.19
C LEU A 99 14.05 -0.76 7.40
N ALA A 100 14.30 -1.80 8.20
CA ALA A 100 15.21 -1.73 9.34
C ALA A 100 16.68 -1.61 8.93
N ASP A 101 17.12 -2.42 7.95
CA ASP A 101 18.52 -2.50 7.54
C ASP A 101 18.92 -1.35 6.60
N HIS A 102 17.94 -0.71 5.92
CA HIS A 102 18.17 0.41 5.01
C HIS A 102 17.38 1.67 5.42
N PRO A 103 17.77 2.38 6.48
CA PRO A 103 17.07 3.59 6.95
C PRO A 103 16.98 4.69 5.89
N ALA A 104 18.01 4.84 5.03
CA ALA A 104 17.98 5.79 3.91
C ALA A 104 16.88 5.48 2.88
N CYS A 105 16.51 4.20 2.70
CA CYS A 105 15.38 3.80 1.88
C CYS A 105 14.06 4.25 2.51
N ALA A 106 13.88 3.95 3.81
CA ALA A 106 12.72 4.34 4.59
C ALA A 106 12.50 5.87 4.53
N GLU A 107 13.57 6.64 4.71
CA GLU A 107 13.53 8.10 4.67
C GLU A 107 13.22 8.66 3.27
N ALA A 108 13.84 8.11 2.21
CA ALA A 108 13.70 8.61 0.85
C ALA A 108 12.31 8.34 0.21
N LEU A 109 11.59 7.32 0.68
CA LEU A 109 10.23 7.04 0.22
C LEU A 109 9.21 8.03 0.80
N ALA A 110 8.18 8.34 0.02
CA ALA A 110 7.08 9.22 0.45
C ALA A 110 5.91 8.46 1.09
N LYS A 111 5.79 7.15 0.85
CA LYS A 111 4.75 6.26 1.38
C LYS A 111 5.21 4.81 1.29
N TYR A 112 4.76 3.97 2.21
CA TYR A 112 4.96 2.51 2.12
C TYR A 112 3.67 1.81 1.72
N ARG A 113 3.76 0.77 0.90
CA ARG A 113 2.66 -0.18 0.68
C ARG A 113 2.98 -1.45 1.47
N ILE A 114 2.03 -1.84 2.31
CA ILE A 114 2.06 -3.09 3.06
C ILE A 114 0.88 -3.97 2.62
N ASN A 115 1.11 -5.27 2.47
CA ASN A 115 0.06 -6.25 2.27
C ASN A 115 0.02 -7.21 3.46
N PRO A 116 -1.02 -7.19 4.30
CA PRO A 116 -1.09 -7.99 5.52
C PRO A 116 -1.07 -9.49 5.27
N GLY A 117 -1.44 -9.97 4.07
CA GLY A 117 -1.32 -11.40 3.74
C GLY A 117 0.08 -11.83 3.31
N ASN A 118 0.99 -10.89 3.03
CA ASN A 118 2.36 -11.17 2.60
C ASN A 118 3.42 -10.87 3.67
N VAL A 119 3.05 -10.57 4.90
CA VAL A 119 4.03 -10.25 5.96
C VAL A 119 4.46 -11.47 6.77
N GLY A 120 3.93 -12.67 6.51
CA GLY A 120 4.31 -13.92 7.18
C GLY A 120 3.09 -14.71 7.68
N SER A 121 3.34 -15.69 8.53
CA SER A 121 2.32 -16.53 9.16
C SER A 121 2.53 -16.62 10.69
N GLY A 122 1.44 -16.85 11.43
CA GLY A 122 1.44 -16.96 12.89
C GLY A 122 2.00 -15.72 13.61
N ASP A 123 2.61 -15.90 14.78
CA ASP A 123 3.15 -14.81 15.62
C ASP A 123 4.19 -13.93 14.89
N SER A 124 4.88 -14.50 13.89
CA SER A 124 5.85 -13.75 13.08
C SER A 124 5.18 -12.72 12.18
N LYS A 125 3.91 -12.93 11.78
CA LYS A 125 3.14 -12.01 10.94
C LYS A 125 2.91 -10.68 11.67
N ASP A 126 2.42 -10.77 12.91
CA ASP A 126 2.03 -9.60 13.69
C ASP A 126 3.24 -8.74 14.06
N SER A 127 4.34 -9.38 14.45
CA SER A 127 5.60 -8.68 14.74
C SER A 127 6.20 -7.99 13.50
N ARG A 128 6.14 -8.62 12.33
CA ARG A 128 6.63 -8.03 11.07
C ARG A 128 5.75 -6.89 10.60
N PHE A 129 4.43 -7.02 10.68
CA PHE A 129 3.50 -5.93 10.40
C PHE A 129 3.75 -4.76 11.35
N ALA A 130 3.86 -5.03 12.66
CA ALA A 130 4.12 -4.02 13.68
C ALA A 130 5.41 -3.25 13.41
N SER A 131 6.51 -3.96 13.14
CA SER A 131 7.81 -3.35 12.81
C SER A 131 7.74 -2.39 11.62
N MET A 132 6.99 -2.74 10.56
CA MET A 132 6.82 -1.86 9.41
C MET A 132 5.98 -0.61 9.75
N ILE A 133 4.93 -0.76 10.56
CA ILE A 133 4.10 0.36 11.02
C ILE A 133 4.88 1.29 11.95
N GLU A 134 5.62 0.75 12.91
CA GLU A 134 6.49 1.50 13.81
C GLU A 134 7.56 2.29 13.04
N THR A 135 8.15 1.67 12.01
CA THR A 135 9.08 2.36 11.13
C THR A 135 8.39 3.51 10.37
N ALA A 136 7.18 3.29 9.86
CA ALA A 136 6.41 4.35 9.21
C ALA A 136 6.06 5.50 10.17
N CYS A 137 5.71 5.20 11.43
CA CYS A 137 5.50 6.20 12.47
C CYS A 137 6.78 6.99 12.75
N CYS A 138 7.92 6.32 12.91
CA CYS A 138 9.23 6.94 13.14
C CYS A 138 9.60 7.94 12.03
N TYR A 139 9.46 7.52 10.76
CA TYR A 139 9.73 8.38 9.60
C TYR A 139 8.54 9.24 9.17
N HIS A 140 7.46 9.26 9.94
CA HIS A 140 6.23 10.03 9.67
C HIS A 140 5.61 9.77 8.29
N LYS A 141 5.79 8.57 7.75
CA LYS A 141 5.34 8.16 6.42
C LYS A 141 3.91 7.61 6.47
N PRO A 142 3.04 8.00 5.52
CA PRO A 142 1.79 7.32 5.33
C PRO A 142 2.02 5.88 4.86
N VAL A 143 1.03 5.01 5.13
CA VAL A 143 1.02 3.62 4.72
C VAL A 143 -0.26 3.33 3.94
N ARG A 144 -0.10 2.66 2.79
CA ARG A 144 -1.21 1.96 2.15
C ARG A 144 -1.25 0.51 2.64
N ILE A 145 -2.33 0.14 3.32
CA ILE A 145 -2.65 -1.26 3.63
C ILE A 145 -3.46 -1.79 2.45
N GLY A 146 -2.83 -2.64 1.64
CA GLY A 146 -3.39 -3.13 0.40
C GLY A 146 -3.63 -4.63 0.40
N VAL A 147 -4.89 -5.01 0.62
CA VAL A 147 -5.38 -6.39 0.59
C VAL A 147 -5.67 -6.79 -0.86
N ASN A 148 -5.15 -7.95 -1.26
CA ASN A 148 -5.39 -8.53 -2.57
C ASN A 148 -5.95 -9.94 -2.39
N TRP A 149 -6.95 -10.31 -3.18
CA TRP A 149 -7.57 -11.63 -3.18
C TRP A 149 -6.55 -12.78 -3.24
N GLY A 150 -5.63 -12.72 -4.21
CA GLY A 150 -4.64 -13.78 -4.44
C GLY A 150 -3.58 -13.95 -3.35
N SER A 151 -3.62 -13.14 -2.30
CA SER A 151 -2.71 -13.23 -1.16
C SER A 151 -3.45 -12.98 0.15
N LEU A 152 -4.69 -13.46 0.29
CA LEU A 152 -5.43 -13.35 1.53
C LEU A 152 -4.78 -14.15 2.66
N ASP A 153 -4.93 -13.66 3.88
CA ASP A 153 -4.53 -14.38 5.08
C ASP A 153 -5.40 -15.63 5.26
N GLN A 154 -4.79 -16.79 5.08
CA GLN A 154 -5.46 -18.08 5.18
C GLN A 154 -6.01 -18.36 6.58
N THR A 155 -5.40 -17.81 7.63
CA THR A 155 -5.90 -17.95 9.00
C THR A 155 -7.21 -17.18 9.19
N LEU A 156 -7.28 -15.96 8.64
CA LEU A 156 -8.50 -15.15 8.68
C LEU A 156 -9.61 -15.79 7.82
N VAL A 157 -9.28 -16.26 6.62
CA VAL A 157 -10.22 -16.95 5.73
C VAL A 157 -10.84 -18.16 6.43
N ALA A 158 -10.02 -19.03 7.01
CA ALA A 158 -10.50 -20.23 7.71
C ALA A 158 -11.41 -19.86 8.90
N LYS A 159 -11.00 -18.88 9.71
CA LYS A 159 -11.79 -18.40 10.85
C LYS A 159 -13.16 -17.91 10.41
N MET A 160 -13.21 -17.01 9.43
CA MET A 160 -14.47 -16.38 9.01
C MET A 160 -15.38 -17.37 8.26
N MET A 161 -14.82 -18.31 7.50
CA MET A 161 -15.59 -19.40 6.88
C MET A 161 -16.22 -20.32 7.92
N ASP A 162 -15.48 -20.68 8.97
CA ASP A 162 -15.99 -21.47 10.10
C ASP A 162 -17.09 -20.74 10.89
N GLU A 163 -16.94 -19.42 11.06
CA GLU A 163 -17.96 -18.56 11.69
C GLU A 163 -19.22 -18.48 10.83
N ASN A 164 -19.08 -18.28 9.52
CA ASN A 164 -20.20 -18.24 8.57
C ASN A 164 -20.96 -19.57 8.54
N ALA A 165 -20.25 -20.70 8.54
CA ALA A 165 -20.88 -22.03 8.55
C ALA A 165 -21.72 -22.30 9.82
N ARG A 166 -21.50 -21.55 10.91
CA ARG A 166 -22.25 -21.65 12.17
C ARG A 166 -23.32 -20.57 12.32
N ALA A 167 -23.39 -19.61 11.39
CA ALA A 167 -24.36 -18.53 11.44
C ALA A 167 -25.79 -19.03 11.22
N SER A 168 -26.77 -18.31 11.75
CA SER A 168 -28.19 -18.61 11.51
C SER A 168 -28.58 -18.42 10.04
N GLU A 169 -27.91 -17.49 9.36
CA GLU A 169 -28.08 -17.16 7.94
C GLU A 169 -26.69 -17.04 7.31
N PRO A 170 -26.08 -18.17 6.87
CA PRO A 170 -24.77 -18.14 6.22
C PRO A 170 -24.81 -17.40 4.89
N LEU A 171 -23.80 -16.56 4.66
CA LEU A 171 -23.51 -15.98 3.35
C LEU A 171 -23.08 -17.08 2.38
N ASP A 172 -23.30 -16.84 1.09
CA ASP A 172 -22.68 -17.69 0.07
C ASP A 172 -21.16 -17.47 0.00
N ALA A 173 -20.48 -18.32 -0.76
CA ALA A 173 -19.03 -18.28 -0.83
C ALA A 173 -18.50 -16.96 -1.41
N GLU A 174 -19.21 -16.33 -2.34
CA GLU A 174 -18.76 -15.11 -3.02
C GLU A 174 -18.88 -13.90 -2.08
N ASP A 175 -20.04 -13.72 -1.47
CA ASP A 175 -20.30 -12.66 -0.49
C ASP A 175 -19.36 -12.80 0.72
N MET A 176 -19.10 -14.04 1.16
CA MET A 176 -18.17 -14.29 2.27
C MET A 176 -16.74 -13.87 1.92
N ILE A 177 -16.32 -14.04 0.67
CA ILE A 177 -15.02 -13.56 0.22
C ILE A 177 -14.93 -12.03 0.23
N HIS A 178 -15.98 -11.33 -0.21
CA HIS A 178 -16.01 -9.87 -0.14
C HIS A 178 -15.90 -9.39 1.29
N GLU A 179 -16.65 -10.01 2.21
CA GLU A 179 -16.59 -9.70 3.63
C GLU A 179 -15.18 -9.94 4.19
N ILE A 180 -14.54 -11.09 3.91
CA ILE A 180 -13.15 -11.36 4.34
C ILE A 180 -12.18 -10.30 3.84
N MET A 181 -12.31 -9.88 2.58
CA MET A 181 -11.44 -8.84 1.98
C MET A 181 -11.56 -7.51 2.73
N VAL A 182 -12.79 -7.09 3.02
CA VAL A 182 -13.08 -5.85 3.76
C VAL A 182 -12.61 -5.96 5.21
N THR A 183 -12.96 -7.04 5.90
CA THR A 183 -12.53 -7.29 7.29
C THR A 183 -11.01 -7.28 7.39
N SER A 184 -10.30 -7.95 6.48
CA SER A 184 -8.82 -7.96 6.48
C SER A 184 -8.22 -6.55 6.41
N ALA A 185 -8.79 -5.67 5.58
CA ALA A 185 -8.32 -4.31 5.43
C ALA A 185 -8.62 -3.45 6.67
N LEU A 186 -9.85 -3.56 7.20
CA LEU A 186 -10.30 -2.78 8.35
C LEU A 186 -9.59 -3.21 9.65
N GLU A 187 -9.45 -4.51 9.89
CA GLU A 187 -8.71 -5.02 11.06
C GLU A 187 -7.24 -4.62 11.01
N SER A 188 -6.61 -4.69 9.83
CA SER A 188 -5.23 -4.25 9.65
C SER A 188 -5.06 -2.74 9.88
N ALA A 189 -6.01 -1.91 9.44
CA ALA A 189 -5.99 -0.47 9.73
C ALA A 189 -6.17 -0.19 11.22
N ARG A 190 -7.14 -0.84 11.88
CA ARG A 190 -7.35 -0.73 13.32
C ARG A 190 -6.08 -1.12 14.07
N ARG A 191 -5.42 -2.21 13.65
CA ARG A 191 -4.15 -2.64 14.23
C ARG A 191 -3.04 -1.62 14.03
N ALA A 192 -2.93 -1.00 12.86
CA ALA A 192 -1.96 0.07 12.64
C ALA A 192 -2.20 1.26 13.58
N GLN A 193 -3.47 1.62 13.84
CA GLN A 193 -3.81 2.67 14.79
C GLN A 193 -3.46 2.31 16.24
N GLU A 194 -3.71 1.06 16.66
CA GLU A 194 -3.28 0.57 17.99
C GLU A 194 -1.76 0.66 18.19
N LEU A 195 -0.99 0.49 17.10
CA LEU A 195 0.46 0.64 17.08
C LEU A 195 0.92 2.10 17.00
N GLY A 196 0.00 3.06 17.09
CA GLY A 196 0.28 4.50 17.16
C GLY A 196 0.22 5.23 15.82
N MET A 197 -0.16 4.58 14.71
CA MET A 197 -0.33 5.28 13.44
C MET A 197 -1.59 6.13 13.45
N ALA A 198 -1.44 7.43 13.16
CA ALA A 198 -2.59 8.32 13.03
C ALA A 198 -3.49 7.90 11.85
N ALA A 199 -4.80 8.09 12.00
CA ALA A 199 -5.76 7.71 10.98
C ALA A 199 -5.42 8.37 9.63
N ASP A 200 -5.08 9.67 9.63
CA ASP A 200 -4.68 10.49 8.47
C ASP A 200 -3.33 10.10 7.82
N LYS A 201 -2.72 9.00 8.27
CA LYS A 201 -1.57 8.35 7.63
C LYS A 201 -1.94 7.04 6.92
N ILE A 202 -3.19 6.59 7.01
CA ILE A 202 -3.62 5.29 6.47
C ILE A 202 -4.42 5.48 5.18
N VAL A 203 -4.03 4.72 4.15
CA VAL A 203 -4.78 4.54 2.90
C VAL A 203 -5.14 3.07 2.78
N LEU A 204 -6.37 2.76 2.37
CA LEU A 204 -6.82 1.38 2.14
C LEU A 204 -6.92 1.05 0.65
N SER A 205 -6.75 -0.21 0.30
CA SER A 205 -7.21 -0.75 -0.98
C SER A 205 -7.55 -2.23 -0.84
N CYS A 206 -8.70 -2.64 -1.37
CA CYS A 206 -9.08 -4.03 -1.57
C CYS A 206 -9.14 -4.29 -3.08
N LYS A 207 -8.43 -5.32 -3.55
CA LYS A 207 -8.34 -5.63 -4.99
C LYS A 207 -8.73 -7.06 -5.29
N MET A 208 -9.65 -7.17 -6.24
CA MET A 208 -10.16 -8.42 -6.80
C MET A 208 -10.09 -8.35 -8.33
N SER A 209 -10.18 -9.50 -8.98
CA SER A 209 -9.99 -9.62 -10.44
C SER A 209 -11.29 -9.62 -11.24
N GLY A 210 -12.42 -9.99 -10.64
CA GLY A 210 -13.72 -9.83 -11.28
C GLY A 210 -14.04 -8.35 -11.45
N VAL A 211 -14.80 -8.01 -12.51
CA VAL A 211 -15.12 -6.61 -12.80
C VAL A 211 -16.16 -6.06 -11.81
N GLN A 212 -17.07 -6.91 -11.33
CA GLN A 212 -18.13 -6.52 -10.41
C GLN A 212 -17.69 -6.60 -8.94
N ASP A 213 -16.75 -7.48 -8.58
CA ASP A 213 -16.30 -7.67 -7.20
C ASP A 213 -15.81 -6.38 -6.51
N PRO A 214 -15.09 -5.44 -7.17
CA PRO A 214 -14.68 -4.19 -6.53
C PRO A 214 -15.82 -3.19 -6.30
N ILE A 215 -17.02 -3.44 -6.82
CA ILE A 215 -18.22 -2.62 -6.64
C ILE A 215 -19.09 -3.14 -5.49
N ALA A 216 -19.06 -4.45 -5.26
CA ALA A 216 -19.84 -5.16 -4.25
C ALA A 216 -19.52 -4.69 -2.81
#